data_AF-A0A398DMK4-F1
#
_entry.id   AF-A0A398DMK4-F1
#
_cell.length_a   1.000
_cell.length_b   1.000
_cell.length_c   1.000
_cell.angle_alpha   90.00
_cell.angle_beta   90.00
_cell.angle_gamma   90.00
#
_symmetry.space_group_name_H-M   'P 1'
#
loop_
_entity.id
_entity.type
_entity.pdbx_description
1 polymer ?
#
loop_
_entity_poly.entity_id
_entity_poly.type
_entity_poly.pdbx_seq_one_letter_code
_entity_poly.pdbx_strand_id
1 'polypeptide(L)'
;MDKLRRFMKENWWRYLMNLVLAGGVYWSSTWYVMTNHATANVRTLQTAFDRWVPVIPQFIIPYNWLEPVLYFCLLFFFVVHPKIFTAFGVAFIAIQAISNSVYIVFQTYVPRPTNLVAGSSRYVDALLAKYASDNPYNCFPSLHCGLSALAASFW
;
A
#
# COMPACT_ATOMS: atom_id res chain seq x y z
N MET A 1 -22.43 9.18 29.50
CA MET A 1 -21.22 8.45 29.93
C MET A 1 -21.43 6.93 30.01
N ASP A 2 -22.58 6.44 30.44
CA ASP A 2 -22.78 4.98 30.66
C ASP A 2 -22.73 4.11 29.40
N LYS A 3 -23.27 4.60 28.27
CA LYS A 3 -23.18 3.87 26.99
C LYS A 3 -21.74 3.67 26.51
N LEU A 4 -20.91 4.70 26.62
CA LEU A 4 -19.49 4.64 26.25
C LEU A 4 -18.72 3.69 27.18
N ARG A 5 -18.96 3.80 28.49
CA ARG A 5 -18.31 2.93 29.48
C ARG A 5 -18.68 1.45 29.26
N ARG A 6 -19.95 1.17 28.95
CA ARG A 6 -20.41 -0.17 28.59
C ARG A 6 -19.76 -0.67 27.30
N PHE A 7 -19.77 0.15 26.24
CA PHE A 7 -19.13 -0.19 24.96
C PHE A 7 -17.64 -0.52 25.13
N MET A 8 -16.90 0.30 25.89
CA MET A 8 -15.49 0.04 26.20
C MET A 8 -15.31 -1.25 27.00
N LYS A 9 -16.15 -1.51 28.01
CA LYS A 9 -16.11 -2.75 28.80
C LYS A 9 -16.45 -4.00 27.98
N GLU A 10 -17.24 -3.88 26.92
CA GLU A 10 -17.55 -5.00 26.03
C GLU A 10 -16.45 -5.26 24.98
N ASN A 11 -15.70 -4.22 24.60
CA ASN A 11 -14.74 -4.27 23.49
C ASN A 11 -13.27 -4.15 23.90
N TRP A 12 -12.94 -3.96 25.18
CA TRP A 12 -11.55 -3.73 25.65
C TRP A 12 -10.54 -4.77 25.13
N TRP A 13 -10.91 -6.06 25.12
CA TRP A 13 -10.04 -7.12 24.62
C TRP A 13 -9.80 -7.00 23.10
N ARG A 14 -10.79 -6.50 22.34
CA ARG A 14 -10.63 -6.22 20.90
C ARG A 14 -9.65 -5.09 20.68
N TYR A 15 -9.68 -4.05 21.50
CA TYR A 15 -8.69 -2.98 21.43
C TYR A 15 -7.27 -3.50 21.72
N LEU A 16 -7.10 -4.37 22.72
CA LEU A 16 -5.80 -5.00 22.99
C LEU A 16 -5.31 -5.85 21.81
N MET A 17 -6.18 -6.71 21.26
CA MET A 17 -5.86 -7.50 20.06
C MET A 17 -5.57 -6.60 18.86
N ASN A 18 -6.35 -5.53 18.67
CA ASN A 18 -6.18 -4.58 17.58
C ASN A 18 -4.89 -3.78 17.72
N LEU A 19 -4.37 -3.53 18.92
CA LEU A 19 -3.04 -2.94 19.10
C LEU A 19 -1.95 -3.86 18.56
N VAL A 20 -2.04 -5.16 18.86
CA VAL A 20 -1.13 -6.17 18.29
C VAL A 20 -1.27 -6.23 16.77
N LEU A 21 -2.49 -6.22 16.25
CA LEU A 21 -2.74 -6.19 14.80
C LEU A 21 -2.24 -4.91 14.15
N ALA A 22 -2.37 -3.74 14.79
CA ALA A 22 -1.83 -2.48 14.28
C ALA A 22 -0.29 -2.55 14.17
N GLY A 23 0.36 -3.13 15.18
CA GLY A 23 1.79 -3.45 15.13
C GLY A 23 2.12 -4.42 13.99
N GLY A 24 1.29 -5.45 13.78
CA GLY A 24 1.41 -6.39 12.68
C GLY A 24 1.24 -5.75 11.30
N VAL A 25 0.28 -4.83 11.13
CA VAL A 25 0.09 -4.05 9.91
C VAL A 25 1.35 -3.24 9.61
N TYR A 26 1.85 -2.47 10.60
CA TYR A 26 3.08 -1.71 10.45
C TYR A 26 4.26 -2.61 10.07
N TRP A 27 4.47 -3.70 10.82
CA TRP A 27 5.57 -4.63 10.56
C TRP A 27 5.47 -5.25 9.16
N SER A 28 4.29 -5.68 8.74
CA SER A 28 4.06 -6.24 7.38
C SER A 28 4.29 -5.23 6.26
N SER A 29 4.20 -3.93 6.55
CA SER A 29 4.50 -2.87 5.59
C SER A 29 6.00 -2.77 5.28
N THR A 30 6.85 -3.10 6.26
CA THR A 30 8.31 -3.04 6.12
C THR A 30 8.90 -4.15 5.26
N TRP A 31 8.17 -5.27 5.07
CA TRP A 31 8.64 -6.39 4.25
C TRP A 31 8.98 -6.01 2.82
N TYR A 32 8.27 -5.01 2.25
CA TYR A 32 8.52 -4.54 0.90
C TYR A 32 9.96 -4.04 0.71
N VAL A 33 10.55 -3.43 1.74
CA VAL A 33 11.94 -2.95 1.69
C VAL A 33 12.91 -4.11 1.43
N MET A 34 12.61 -5.29 1.96
CA MET A 34 13.44 -6.49 1.77
C MET A 34 13.39 -7.02 0.35
N THR A 35 12.33 -6.72 -0.42
CA THR A 35 12.16 -7.22 -1.79
C THR A 35 12.45 -6.14 -2.83
N ASN A 36 12.54 -4.86 -2.44
CA ASN A 36 12.65 -3.71 -3.35
C ASN A 36 14.08 -3.48 -3.90
N HIS A 37 14.71 -4.51 -4.43
CA HIS A 37 16.03 -4.47 -5.04
C HIS A 37 16.15 -5.54 -6.13
N ALA A 38 17.17 -5.43 -7.00
CA ALA A 38 17.38 -6.36 -8.09
C ALA A 38 17.74 -7.78 -7.58
N THR A 39 17.07 -8.80 -8.10
CA THR A 39 17.51 -10.20 -7.98
C THR A 39 18.09 -10.70 -9.30
N ALA A 40 18.62 -11.92 -9.31
CA ALA A 40 19.22 -12.53 -10.51
C ALA A 40 18.24 -12.69 -11.68
N ASN A 41 16.93 -12.82 -11.41
CA ASN A 41 15.91 -13.05 -12.42
C ASN A 41 14.73 -12.08 -12.22
N VAL A 42 14.63 -11.06 -13.07
CA VAL A 42 13.49 -10.12 -13.09
C VAL A 42 12.70 -10.25 -14.37
N ARG A 43 11.38 -10.05 -14.29
CA ARG A 43 10.47 -10.19 -15.43
C ARG A 43 9.80 -8.86 -15.76
N THR A 44 9.75 -8.53 -17.04
CA THR A 44 8.99 -7.37 -17.52
C THR A 44 7.64 -7.86 -18.04
N LEU A 45 6.56 -7.45 -17.37
CA LEU A 45 5.18 -7.78 -17.80
C LEU A 45 4.59 -6.76 -18.78
N GLN A 46 5.36 -5.73 -19.14
CA GLN A 46 4.91 -4.66 -20.03
C GLN A 46 4.49 -5.22 -21.39
N THR A 47 3.23 -4.96 -21.75
CA THR A 47 2.64 -5.37 -23.02
C THR A 47 2.91 -4.36 -24.13
N ALA A 48 2.49 -4.68 -25.35
CA ALA A 48 2.51 -3.72 -26.44
C ALA A 48 1.61 -2.52 -26.17
N PHE A 49 0.43 -2.73 -25.58
CA PHE A 49 -0.52 -1.66 -25.26
C PHE A 49 0.07 -0.67 -24.25
N ASP A 50 0.75 -1.17 -23.21
CA ASP A 50 1.37 -0.32 -22.18
C ASP A 50 2.41 0.66 -22.74
N ARG A 51 3.08 0.30 -23.84
CA ARG A 51 4.08 1.18 -24.48
C ARG A 51 3.45 2.36 -25.22
N TRP A 52 2.15 2.30 -25.52
CA TRP A 52 1.42 3.36 -26.20
C TRP A 52 0.81 4.36 -25.21
N VAL A 53 0.66 3.95 -23.94
CA VAL A 53 0.11 4.82 -22.90
C VAL A 53 1.21 5.78 -22.42
N PRO A 54 1.07 7.10 -22.64
CA PRO A 54 2.06 8.05 -22.17
C PRO A 54 2.02 8.16 -20.65
N VAL A 55 3.17 8.43 -20.04
CA VAL A 55 3.23 8.76 -18.61
C VAL A 55 2.59 10.13 -18.41
N ILE A 56 1.61 10.20 -17.50
CA ILE A 56 0.93 11.44 -17.11
C ILE A 56 1.35 11.80 -15.67
N PRO A 57 2.31 12.72 -15.47
CA PRO A 57 2.87 13.01 -14.15
C PRO A 57 1.84 13.40 -13.09
N GLN A 58 0.72 14.02 -13.47
CA GLN A 58 -0.36 14.45 -12.59
C GLN A 58 -0.98 13.31 -11.78
N PHE A 59 -0.93 12.07 -12.29
CA PHE A 59 -1.43 10.90 -11.57
C PHE A 59 -0.61 10.55 -10.32
N ILE A 60 0.56 11.17 -10.11
CA ILE A 60 1.30 11.06 -8.84
C ILE A 60 0.48 11.57 -7.65
N ILE A 61 -0.46 12.50 -7.88
CA ILE A 61 -1.34 13.03 -6.84
C ILE A 61 -2.25 11.91 -6.30
N PRO A 62 -3.22 11.35 -7.07
CA PRO A 62 -4.08 10.30 -6.56
C PRO A 62 -3.30 9.07 -6.11
N TYR A 63 -2.15 8.78 -6.73
CA TYR A 63 -1.26 7.70 -6.30
C TYR A 63 -0.77 7.90 -4.86
N ASN A 64 -0.20 9.07 -4.54
CA ASN A 64 0.30 9.36 -3.19
C ASN A 64 -0.83 9.56 -2.15
N TRP A 65 -2.05 9.88 -2.58
CA TRP A 65 -3.20 10.01 -1.69
C TRP A 65 -3.68 8.69 -1.09
N LEU A 66 -3.26 7.53 -1.62
CA LEU A 66 -3.66 6.25 -1.06
C LEU A 66 -3.15 6.07 0.37
N GLU A 67 -1.89 6.40 0.66
CA GLU A 67 -1.30 6.25 1.99
C GLU A 67 -2.09 7.00 3.09
N PRO A 68 -2.37 8.31 2.97
CA PRO A 68 -3.17 9.01 3.98
C PRO A 68 -4.60 8.47 4.10
N VAL A 69 -5.21 8.03 2.99
CA VAL A 69 -6.54 7.38 3.02
C VAL A 69 -6.49 6.06 3.82
N LEU A 70 -5.47 5.23 3.61
CA LEU A 70 -5.29 3.98 4.35
C LEU A 70 -5.06 4.23 5.84
N TYR A 71 -4.22 5.21 6.20
CA TYR A 71 -4.02 5.59 7.61
C TYR A 71 -5.29 6.13 8.26
N PHE A 72 -6.08 6.91 7.53
CA PHE A 72 -7.39 7.34 7.99
C PHE A 72 -8.33 6.15 8.23
N CYS A 73 -8.42 5.21 7.29
CA CYS A 73 -9.26 4.01 7.44
C CYS A 73 -8.83 3.18 8.65
N LEU A 74 -7.51 2.95 8.82
CA LEU A 74 -6.96 2.23 9.96
C LEU A 74 -7.33 2.91 11.29
N LEU A 75 -7.11 4.22 11.41
CA LEU A 75 -7.42 4.96 12.62
C LEU A 75 -8.94 5.01 12.89
N PHE A 76 -9.73 5.30 11.87
CA PHE A 76 -11.18 5.40 11.97
C PHE A 76 -11.80 4.07 12.42
N PHE A 77 -11.47 2.96 11.76
CA PHE A 77 -11.97 1.65 12.17
C PHE A 77 -11.43 1.23 13.52
N PHE A 78 -10.18 1.56 13.86
CA PHE A 78 -9.62 1.23 15.17
C PHE A 78 -10.45 1.87 16.29
N VAL A 79 -10.74 3.17 16.17
CA VAL A 79 -11.43 3.94 17.21
C VAL A 79 -12.93 3.65 17.22
N VAL A 80 -13.58 3.73 16.06
CA VAL A 80 -15.05 3.76 15.94
C VAL A 80 -15.64 2.36 15.78
N HIS A 81 -14.96 1.47 15.05
CA HIS A 81 -15.47 0.15 14.69
C HIS A 81 -14.43 -0.96 14.94
N PRO A 82 -14.08 -1.27 16.21
CA PRO A 82 -12.98 -2.18 16.52
C PRO A 82 -13.16 -3.59 15.94
N LYS A 83 -14.39 -4.05 15.71
CA LYS A 83 -14.67 -5.31 15.00
C LYS A 83 -14.26 -5.25 13.52
N ILE A 84 -14.54 -4.13 12.85
CA ILE A 84 -14.17 -3.90 11.45
C ILE A 84 -12.64 -3.80 11.35
N PHE A 85 -11.99 -3.09 12.26
CA PHE A 85 -10.52 -3.01 12.28
C PHE A 85 -9.86 -4.38 12.34
N THR A 86 -10.38 -5.32 13.14
CA THR A 86 -9.82 -6.67 13.21
C THR A 86 -9.79 -7.33 11.83
N ALA A 87 -10.92 -7.33 11.13
CA ALA A 87 -11.02 -7.94 9.80
C ALA A 87 -10.16 -7.18 8.77
N PHE A 88 -10.21 -5.86 8.80
CA PHE A 88 -9.42 -4.99 7.93
C PHE A 88 -7.92 -5.21 8.11
N GLY A 89 -7.42 -5.22 9.34
CA GLY A 89 -6.01 -5.41 9.66
C GLY A 89 -5.48 -6.79 9.24
N VAL A 90 -6.28 -7.85 9.47
CA VAL A 90 -5.92 -9.21 9.00
C VAL A 90 -5.85 -9.27 7.48
N ALA A 91 -6.83 -8.71 6.77
CA ALA A 91 -6.83 -8.68 5.32
C ALA A 91 -5.68 -7.83 4.75
N PHE A 92 -5.34 -6.72 5.39
CA PHE A 92 -4.20 -5.88 5.03
C PHE A 92 -2.89 -6.68 5.12
N ILE A 93 -2.65 -7.34 6.25
CA ILE A 93 -1.46 -8.19 6.46
C ILE A 93 -1.43 -9.33 5.43
N ALA A 94 -2.58 -9.94 5.13
CA ALA A 94 -2.66 -11.01 4.12
C ALA A 94 -2.28 -10.52 2.72
N ILE A 95 -2.77 -9.35 2.29
CA ILE A 95 -2.40 -8.74 1.00
C ILE A 95 -0.89 -8.48 0.94
N GLN A 96 -0.32 -7.91 2.01
CA GLN A 96 1.11 -7.68 2.14
C GLN A 96 1.91 -8.99 2.05
N ALA A 97 1.50 -10.02 2.79
CA ALA A 97 2.17 -11.32 2.84
C ALA A 97 2.15 -12.02 1.47
N ILE A 98 0.97 -12.07 0.85
CA ILE A 98 0.79 -12.72 -0.45
C ILE A 98 1.60 -11.98 -1.52
N SER A 99 1.52 -10.65 -1.56
CA SER A 99 2.25 -9.85 -2.56
C SER A 99 3.76 -10.00 -2.40
N ASN A 100 4.29 -9.89 -1.17
CA ASN A 100 5.71 -10.08 -0.92
C ASN A 100 6.18 -11.51 -1.21
N SER A 101 5.36 -12.52 -0.94
CA SER A 101 5.67 -13.91 -1.32
C SER A 101 5.79 -14.06 -2.83
N VAL A 102 4.90 -13.41 -3.60
CA VAL A 102 4.98 -13.39 -5.06
C VAL A 102 6.23 -12.64 -5.53
N TYR A 103 6.60 -11.53 -4.91
CA TYR A 103 7.82 -10.78 -5.26
C TYR A 103 9.09 -11.62 -5.13
N ILE A 104 9.16 -12.51 -4.13
CA ILE A 104 10.31 -13.40 -3.91
C ILE A 104 10.44 -14.43 -5.06
N VAL A 105 9.34 -15.02 -5.51
CA VAL A 105 9.37 -16.10 -6.52
C VAL A 105 9.21 -15.61 -7.96
N PHE A 106 8.63 -14.43 -8.14
CA PHE A 106 8.27 -13.83 -9.42
C PHE A 106 8.48 -12.32 -9.38
N GLN A 107 9.73 -11.90 -9.22
CA GLN A 107 10.06 -10.48 -9.21
C GLN A 107 9.82 -9.85 -10.59
N THR A 108 9.17 -8.68 -10.59
CA THR A 108 8.95 -7.90 -11.82
C THR A 108 9.78 -6.62 -11.85
N TYR A 109 10.09 -6.15 -13.06
CA TYR A 109 10.72 -4.86 -13.32
C TYR A 109 9.82 -3.97 -14.17
N VAL A 110 9.75 -2.68 -13.85
CA VAL A 110 9.02 -1.66 -14.62
C VAL A 110 9.98 -0.59 -15.14
N PRO A 111 10.22 -0.56 -16.47
CA PRO A 111 11.04 0.49 -17.08
C PRO A 111 10.49 1.89 -16.75
N ARG A 112 11.34 2.76 -16.23
CA ARG A 112 10.97 4.16 -15.96
C ARG A 112 11.15 5.00 -17.23
N PRO A 113 10.29 6.01 -17.47
CA PRO A 113 10.44 6.93 -18.60
C PRO A 113 11.74 7.74 -18.50
N THR A 114 12.50 7.83 -19.60
CA THR A 114 13.78 8.56 -19.67
C THR A 114 13.61 10.03 -20.10
N ASN A 115 12.43 10.42 -20.53
CA ASN A 115 12.11 11.76 -21.02
C ASN A 115 11.58 12.72 -19.94
N LEU A 116 11.64 12.33 -18.66
CA LEU A 116 11.27 13.21 -17.54
C LEU A 116 12.43 14.13 -17.18
N VAL A 117 12.20 15.44 -17.25
CA VAL A 117 13.21 16.48 -16.94
C VAL A 117 12.87 17.13 -15.61
N ALA A 118 13.79 17.07 -14.64
CA ALA A 118 13.64 17.75 -13.36
C ALA A 118 13.46 19.26 -13.53
N GLY A 119 12.61 19.88 -12.71
CA GLY A 119 12.25 21.29 -12.78
C GLY A 119 11.25 21.66 -13.88
N SER A 120 10.85 20.72 -14.73
CA SER A 120 9.84 20.99 -15.77
C SER A 120 8.43 21.22 -15.22
N SER A 121 8.11 20.61 -14.06
CA SER A 121 6.83 20.74 -13.38
C SER A 121 6.90 20.11 -11.99
N ARG A 122 6.15 20.67 -11.03
CA ARG A 122 6.03 20.10 -9.67
C ARG A 122 5.57 18.63 -9.66
N TYR A 123 4.80 18.22 -10.67
CA TYR A 123 4.32 16.84 -10.78
C TYR A 123 5.43 15.90 -11.26
N VAL A 124 6.29 16.38 -12.17
CA VAL A 124 7.46 15.62 -12.62
C VAL A 124 8.44 15.48 -11.47
N ASP A 125 8.69 16.56 -10.72
CA ASP A 125 9.58 16.51 -9.56
C ASP A 125 9.07 15.56 -8.47
N ALA A 126 7.76 15.59 -8.17
CA ALA A 126 7.14 14.65 -7.23
C ALA A 126 7.24 13.19 -7.72
N LEU A 127 7.06 12.94 -9.02
CA LEU A 127 7.18 11.61 -9.60
C LEU A 127 8.63 11.11 -9.55
N LEU A 128 9.60 11.96 -9.89
CA LEU A 128 11.03 11.65 -9.78
C LEU A 128 11.46 11.39 -8.33
N ALA A 129 10.93 12.15 -7.37
CA ALA A 129 11.14 11.89 -5.95
C ALA A 129 10.57 10.54 -5.51
N LYS A 130 9.41 10.13 -6.06
CA LYS A 130 8.87 8.78 -5.82
C LYS A 130 9.79 7.72 -6.44
N TYR A 131 10.27 7.91 -7.65
CA TYR A 131 11.22 6.97 -8.28
C TYR A 131 12.56 6.87 -7.55
N ALA A 132 12.99 7.94 -6.88
CA ALA A 132 14.19 7.92 -6.05
C ALA A 132 14.01 7.19 -4.71
N SER A 133 12.78 7.14 -4.18
CA SER A 133 12.46 6.46 -2.92
C SER A 133 11.93 5.03 -3.12
N ASP A 134 11.48 4.68 -4.33
CA ASP A 134 10.92 3.38 -4.68
C ASP A 134 11.55 2.84 -5.97
N ASN A 135 12.39 1.81 -5.80
CA ASN A 135 13.05 1.15 -6.92
C ASN A 135 12.02 0.54 -7.89
N PRO A 136 12.38 0.32 -9.16
CA PRO A 136 11.46 -0.13 -10.21
C PRO A 136 11.12 -1.63 -10.15
N TYR A 137 11.01 -2.21 -8.95
CA TYR A 137 10.74 -3.63 -8.76
C TYR A 137 9.33 -3.88 -8.22
N ASN A 138 8.88 -5.13 -8.24
CA ASN A 138 7.70 -5.61 -7.48
C ASN A 138 6.35 -4.95 -7.80
N CYS A 139 6.12 -4.54 -9.04
CA CYS A 139 4.83 -3.99 -9.46
C CYS A 139 3.72 -5.04 -9.66
N PHE A 140 4.03 -6.34 -9.64
CA PHE A 140 3.04 -7.42 -9.73
C PHE A 140 3.15 -8.43 -8.56
N PRO A 141 2.06 -8.70 -7.82
CA PRO A 141 0.76 -8.01 -7.87
C PRO A 141 0.87 -6.58 -7.31
N SER A 142 -0.06 -5.70 -7.68
CA SER A 142 -0.04 -4.30 -7.22
C SER A 142 -0.58 -4.18 -5.79
N LEU A 143 0.29 -3.80 -4.85
CA LEU A 143 -0.11 -3.47 -3.48
C LEU A 143 -1.06 -2.27 -3.43
N HIS A 144 -0.81 -1.23 -4.22
CA HIS A 144 -1.68 -0.05 -4.25
C HIS A 144 -3.11 -0.43 -4.68
N CYS A 145 -3.25 -1.27 -5.71
CA CYS A 145 -4.56 -1.75 -6.16
C CYS A 145 -5.23 -2.63 -5.10
N GLY A 146 -4.50 -3.59 -4.53
CA GLY A 146 -5.03 -4.50 -3.52
C GLY A 146 -5.52 -3.76 -2.27
N LEU A 147 -4.72 -2.84 -1.74
CA LEU A 147 -5.06 -2.07 -0.55
C LEU A 147 -6.18 -1.05 -0.82
N SER A 148 -6.23 -0.45 -2.02
CA SER A 148 -7.34 0.42 -2.42
C SER A 148 -8.66 -0.35 -2.48
N ALA A 149 -8.66 -1.54 -3.10
CA ALA A 149 -9.84 -2.40 -3.17
C ALA A 149 -10.28 -2.88 -1.78
N LEU A 150 -9.31 -3.22 -0.92
CA LEU A 150 -9.58 -3.57 0.48
C LEU A 150 -10.26 -2.40 1.20
N ALA A 151 -9.69 -1.19 1.14
CA ALA A 151 -10.29 0.00 1.73
C ALA A 151 -11.73 0.18 1.25
N ALA A 152 -11.95 0.19 -0.06
CA ALA A 152 -13.28 0.36 -0.64
C ALA A 152 -14.30 -0.69 -0.19
N SER A 153 -13.89 -1.94 0.05
CA SER A 153 -14.81 -3.03 0.43
C SER A 153 -15.37 -2.93 1.86
N PHE A 154 -14.83 -2.05 2.70
CA PHE A 154 -15.23 -1.88 4.11
C PHE A 154 -15.99 -0.57 4.38
N TRP A 155 -16.21 0.26 3.35
CA TRP A 155 -17.03 1.47 3.38
C TRP A 155 -18.39 1.20 2.74
#